data_AF-V4TMF8-F1
#
_entry.id   AF-V4TMF8-F1
#
_cell.length_a   1.000
_cell.length_b   1.000
_cell.length_c   1.000
_cell.angle_alpha   90.00
_cell.angle_beta   90.00
_cell.angle_gamma   90.00
#
_symmetry.space_group_name_H-M   'P 1'
#
loop_
_entity.id
_entity.type
_entity.pdbx_description
1 polymer ?
#
loop_
_entity_poly.entity_id
_entity_poly.type
_entity_poly.pdbx_seq_one_letter_code
_entity_poly.pdbx_strand_id
1 'polypeptide(L)'
;SRGVGPESLAFDCGGEGPYVSVSDGRSLKWRGSKLGWTQFATTTPYWRLRRLCDGSTSPRLEPWCGRPLGIEFSPVTCDLYIADAYFGLPKTEAGGYLKYDPHSNEVTIMYRGLAFPNGVALIKDKTFLLVAESIPMRVLRFWLHDHRAMCPPQPFAQLQKIPDNIEADSKGEFWVA
;
A
#
# COMPACT_ATOMS: atom_id res chain seq x y z
N SER A 1 -7.98 -8.79 16.99
CA SER A 1 -8.73 -9.14 15.76
C SER A 1 -7.98 -10.24 15.03
N ARG A 2 -8.67 -11.16 14.33
CA ARG A 2 -8.05 -12.10 13.38
C ARG A 2 -7.79 -11.37 12.04
N GLY A 3 -6.86 -11.87 11.24
CA GLY A 3 -6.48 -11.39 9.91
C GLY A 3 -5.41 -12.31 9.32
N VAL A 4 -5.22 -12.30 8.00
CA VAL A 4 -4.21 -13.12 7.30
C VAL A 4 -3.17 -12.21 6.65
N GLY A 5 -1.91 -12.67 6.70
CA GLY A 5 -0.81 -12.23 5.83
C GLY A 5 -0.52 -10.73 5.90
N PRO A 6 0.31 -10.28 6.87
CA PRO A 6 1.08 -9.08 6.60
C PRO A 6 2.03 -9.37 5.45
N GLU A 7 1.72 -8.85 4.27
CA GLU A 7 2.61 -8.93 3.10
C GLU A 7 3.68 -7.84 3.17
N SER A 8 3.42 -6.75 3.90
CA SER A 8 4.36 -5.66 4.13
C SER A 8 4.28 -5.15 5.58
N LEU A 9 5.39 -4.57 6.04
CA LEU A 9 5.51 -3.91 7.33
C LEU A 9 6.17 -2.54 7.14
N ALA A 10 5.79 -1.57 7.95
CA ALA A 10 6.42 -0.25 7.94
C ALA A 10 6.56 0.31 9.36
N PHE A 11 7.46 1.28 9.49
CA PHE A 11 7.56 2.16 10.64
C PHE A 11 7.21 3.57 10.18
N ASP A 12 6.57 4.35 11.04
CA ASP A 12 6.23 5.73 10.67
C ASP A 12 7.45 6.65 10.73
N CYS A 13 7.26 7.88 10.25
CA CYS A 13 8.26 8.94 10.24
C CYS A 13 8.89 9.24 11.62
N GLY A 14 8.20 8.91 12.72
CA GLY A 14 8.67 9.06 14.09
C GLY A 14 9.43 7.84 14.60
N GLY A 15 9.56 6.80 13.80
CA GLY A 15 10.14 5.51 14.18
C GLY A 15 9.20 4.62 14.98
N GLU A 16 7.91 4.98 15.06
CA GLU A 16 6.91 4.17 15.76
C GLU A 16 6.38 3.03 14.88
N GLY A 17 5.81 2.01 15.52
CA GLY A 17 5.28 0.83 14.83
C GLY A 17 5.54 -0.46 15.62
N PRO A 18 5.59 -1.63 14.94
CA PRO A 18 5.36 -1.80 13.50
C PRO A 18 3.91 -1.56 13.09
N TYR A 19 3.74 -1.16 11.82
CA TYR A 19 2.48 -1.16 11.09
C TYR A 19 2.50 -2.29 10.07
N VAL A 20 1.35 -2.90 9.82
CA VAL A 20 1.19 -3.93 8.78
C VAL A 20 -0.13 -3.74 8.06
N SER A 21 -0.18 -4.11 6.79
CA SER A 21 -1.42 -4.32 6.05
C SER A 21 -1.90 -5.76 6.21
N VAL A 22 -3.20 -6.02 6.14
CA VAL A 22 -3.75 -7.40 6.16
C VAL A 22 -4.78 -7.59 5.05
N SER A 23 -5.05 -8.84 4.69
CA SER A 23 -5.89 -9.18 3.53
C SER A 23 -7.36 -8.74 3.59
N ASP A 24 -7.83 -8.21 4.72
CA ASP A 24 -9.17 -7.64 4.87
C ASP A 24 -9.26 -6.12 4.67
N GLY A 25 -8.22 -5.54 4.08
CA GLY A 25 -8.15 -4.13 3.69
C GLY A 25 -7.74 -3.18 4.82
N ARG A 26 -7.43 -3.69 6.02
CA ARG A 26 -6.98 -2.87 7.14
C ARG A 26 -5.47 -2.73 7.15
N SER A 27 -5.02 -1.57 7.62
CA SER A 27 -3.67 -1.40 8.17
C SER A 27 -3.78 -1.39 9.70
N LEU A 28 -2.93 -2.14 10.39
CA LEU A 28 -2.91 -2.32 11.83
C LEU A 28 -1.61 -1.75 12.40
N LYS A 29 -1.68 -1.11 13.58
CA LYS A 29 -0.52 -0.69 14.38
C LYS A 29 -0.36 -1.62 15.59
N TRP A 30 0.86 -2.08 15.85
CA TRP A 30 1.19 -2.73 17.11
C TRP A 30 1.32 -1.70 18.23
N ARG A 31 0.60 -1.91 19.34
CA ARG A 31 0.54 -0.98 20.49
C ARG A 31 1.18 -1.57 21.76
N GLY A 32 2.08 -2.54 21.59
CA GLY A 32 2.72 -3.26 22.68
C GLY A 32 1.90 -4.43 23.21
N SER A 33 2.50 -5.24 24.07
CA SER A 33 1.94 -6.52 24.54
C SER A 33 0.60 -6.41 25.27
N LYS A 34 0.32 -5.26 25.91
CA LYS A 34 -0.93 -5.03 26.64
C LYS A 34 -2.11 -4.71 25.73
N LEU A 35 -1.89 -3.98 24.65
CA LEU A 35 -2.94 -3.48 23.76
C LEU A 35 -3.05 -4.30 22.46
N GLY A 36 -1.96 -4.95 22.05
CA GLY A 36 -1.91 -5.74 20.83
C GLY A 36 -1.99 -4.91 19.55
N TRP A 37 -2.54 -5.52 18.50
CA TRP A 37 -2.79 -4.87 17.21
C TRP A 37 -4.09 -4.09 17.22
N THR A 38 -4.02 -2.81 16.85
CA THR A 38 -5.19 -1.93 16.70
C THR A 38 -5.32 -1.45 15.27
N GLN A 39 -6.54 -1.28 14.78
CA GLN A 39 -6.77 -0.71 13.46
C GLN A 39 -6.22 0.72 13.38
N PHE A 40 -5.48 1.00 12.31
CA PHE A 40 -4.89 2.31 12.01
C PHE A 40 -5.56 2.97 10.80
N ALA A 41 -5.69 2.23 9.69
CA ALA A 41 -6.28 2.74 8.45
C ALA A 41 -7.06 1.64 7.72
N THR A 42 -7.80 2.03 6.67
CA THR A 42 -8.46 1.11 5.73
C THR A 42 -8.33 1.63 4.32
N THR A 43 -8.10 0.75 3.33
CA THR A 43 -7.89 1.18 1.94
C THR A 43 -9.16 1.66 1.21
N THR A 44 -10.34 1.26 1.69
CA THR A 44 -11.62 1.48 0.99
C THR A 44 -12.73 2.00 1.93
N PRO A 45 -12.57 3.16 2.59
CA PRO A 45 -13.49 3.57 3.66
C PRO A 45 -14.95 3.77 3.22
N TYR A 46 -15.20 4.08 1.94
CA TYR A 46 -16.54 4.47 1.46
C TYR A 46 -17.46 3.30 1.10
N TRP A 47 -16.94 2.20 0.54
CA TRP A 47 -17.76 1.09 0.01
C TRP A 47 -17.59 -0.21 0.80
N ARG A 48 -16.65 -0.23 1.74
CA ARG A 48 -16.30 -1.40 2.56
C ARG A 48 -17.31 -1.61 3.68
N LEU A 49 -17.92 -2.79 3.70
CA LEU A 49 -18.81 -3.21 4.78
C LEU A 49 -17.99 -3.88 5.89
N ARG A 50 -17.75 -3.17 7.01
CA ARG A 50 -16.96 -3.68 8.16
C ARG A 50 -17.39 -5.08 8.62
N ARG A 51 -18.69 -5.34 8.70
CA ARG A 51 -19.24 -6.66 9.12
C ARG A 51 -18.84 -7.83 8.21
N LEU A 52 -18.55 -7.54 6.94
CA LEU A 52 -18.13 -8.55 5.97
C LEU A 52 -16.60 -8.65 5.90
N CYS A 53 -15.90 -7.53 6.09
CA CYS A 53 -14.46 -7.44 5.89
C CYS A 53 -13.66 -7.67 7.16
N ASP A 54 -13.95 -6.96 8.26
CA ASP A 54 -13.10 -6.98 9.47
C ASP A 54 -12.92 -8.41 10.00
N GLY A 55 -11.72 -8.98 9.84
CA GLY A 55 -11.36 -10.33 10.27
C GLY A 55 -11.71 -11.45 9.30
N SER A 56 -12.18 -11.14 8.10
CA SER A 56 -12.32 -12.09 7.01
C SER A 56 -10.96 -12.69 6.65
N THR A 57 -10.95 -13.99 6.38
CA THR A 57 -9.79 -14.73 5.85
C THR A 57 -10.10 -15.32 4.47
N SER A 58 -11.21 -14.91 3.85
CA SER A 58 -11.68 -15.46 2.58
C SER A 58 -11.07 -14.69 1.42
N PRO A 59 -10.26 -15.34 0.55
CA PRO A 59 -9.70 -14.70 -0.64
C PRO A 59 -10.77 -14.13 -1.59
N ARG A 60 -11.99 -14.69 -1.56
CA ARG A 60 -13.12 -14.20 -2.38
C ARG A 60 -13.60 -12.81 -1.99
N LEU A 61 -13.31 -12.38 -0.76
CA LEU A 61 -13.72 -11.07 -0.25
C LEU A 61 -12.61 -10.02 -0.40
N GLU A 62 -11.37 -10.42 -0.65
CA GLU A 62 -10.24 -9.50 -0.87
C GLU A 62 -10.53 -8.45 -1.95
N PRO A 63 -11.15 -8.80 -3.10
CA PRO A 63 -11.46 -7.79 -4.09
C PRO A 63 -12.45 -6.73 -3.63
N TRP A 64 -13.28 -7.00 -2.61
CA TRP A 64 -14.29 -6.06 -2.10
C TRP A 64 -13.80 -5.31 -0.85
N CYS A 65 -12.99 -5.99 -0.03
CA CYS A 65 -12.46 -5.44 1.21
C CYS A 65 -11.20 -4.61 0.98
N GLY A 66 -10.51 -4.81 -0.14
CA GLY A 66 -9.17 -4.32 -0.40
C GLY A 66 -8.12 -5.37 -0.02
N ARG A 67 -7.02 -5.40 -0.77
CA ARG A 67 -5.87 -6.27 -0.52
C ARG A 67 -4.60 -5.43 -0.55
N PRO A 68 -4.32 -4.69 0.53
CA PRO A 68 -3.09 -3.93 0.66
C PRO A 68 -1.89 -4.88 0.78
N LEU A 69 -0.99 -4.83 -0.19
CA LEU A 69 0.17 -5.72 -0.27
C LEU A 69 1.46 -5.01 0.15
N GLY A 70 1.61 -3.73 -0.21
CA GLY A 70 2.76 -2.89 0.13
C GLY A 70 2.35 -1.65 0.90
N ILE A 71 3.13 -1.29 1.93
CA ILE A 71 2.91 -0.06 2.70
C ILE A 71 4.23 0.65 2.99
N GLU A 72 4.20 1.99 3.01
CA GLU A 72 5.34 2.78 3.41
C GLU A 72 4.93 4.16 3.91
N PHE A 73 5.60 4.65 4.95
CA PHE A 73 5.40 6.01 5.43
C PHE A 73 6.34 6.98 4.74
N SER A 74 5.80 8.15 4.36
CA SER A 74 6.61 9.31 4.03
C SER A 74 7.43 9.72 5.25
N PRO A 75 8.78 9.76 5.16
CA PRO A 75 9.63 10.13 6.29
C PRO A 75 9.50 11.61 6.69
N VAL A 76 8.69 12.40 5.97
CA VAL A 76 8.55 13.84 6.26
C VAL A 76 7.11 14.29 6.46
N THR A 77 6.15 13.80 5.67
CA THR A 77 4.74 14.15 5.91
C THR A 77 4.07 13.18 6.88
N CYS A 78 4.67 12.02 7.12
CA CYS A 78 4.07 10.92 7.88
C CYS A 78 2.80 10.35 7.24
N ASP A 79 2.52 10.70 5.97
CA ASP A 79 1.48 10.06 5.19
C ASP A 79 1.85 8.60 4.93
N LEU A 80 0.87 7.71 5.01
CA LEU A 80 1.02 6.29 4.69
C LEU A 80 0.61 6.05 3.24
N TYR A 81 1.55 5.59 2.41
CA TYR A 81 1.28 5.12 1.06
C TYR A 81 1.00 3.63 1.08
N ILE A 82 -0.01 3.20 0.33
CA ILE A 82 -0.47 1.81 0.32
C ILE A 82 -0.71 1.38 -1.12
N ALA A 83 -0.07 0.30 -1.56
CA ALA A 83 -0.38 -0.42 -2.79
C ALA A 83 -1.47 -1.46 -2.50
N ASP A 84 -2.62 -1.34 -3.17
CA ASP A 84 -3.76 -2.25 -3.01
C ASP A 84 -4.08 -2.94 -4.33
N ALA A 85 -4.12 -4.28 -4.31
CA ALA A 85 -4.30 -5.08 -5.51
C ALA A 85 -5.66 -4.91 -6.18
N TYR A 86 -6.70 -4.46 -5.46
CA TYR A 86 -8.07 -4.47 -5.94
C TYR A 86 -8.88 -3.20 -5.67
N PHE A 87 -8.53 -2.37 -4.67
CA PHE A 87 -9.31 -1.20 -4.26
C PHE A 87 -10.82 -1.43 -4.06
N GLY A 88 -11.25 -2.63 -3.65
CA GLY A 88 -12.68 -2.90 -3.50
C GLY A 88 -13.42 -3.17 -4.83
N LEU A 89 -12.68 -3.45 -5.92
CA LEU A 89 -13.20 -3.73 -7.26
C LEU A 89 -12.65 -5.05 -7.85
N PRO A 90 -13.50 -5.95 -8.41
CA PRO A 90 -13.09 -7.28 -8.85
C PRO A 90 -12.53 -7.38 -10.29
N LYS A 91 -11.87 -6.34 -10.81
CA LYS A 91 -11.32 -6.34 -12.20
C LYS A 91 -9.79 -6.53 -12.21
N THR A 92 -9.25 -7.06 -13.32
CA THR A 92 -7.82 -7.39 -13.51
C THR A 92 -6.86 -6.20 -13.48
N GLU A 93 -7.37 -4.97 -13.62
CA GLU A 93 -6.61 -3.70 -13.49
C GLU A 93 -7.28 -2.79 -12.45
N ALA A 94 -7.96 -3.37 -11.47
CA ALA A 94 -8.68 -2.57 -10.50
C ALA A 94 -7.80 -2.01 -9.38
N GLY A 95 -6.53 -2.42 -9.31
CA GLY A 95 -5.59 -2.00 -8.30
C GLY A 95 -5.00 -0.61 -8.53
N GLY A 96 -4.21 -0.18 -7.56
CA GLY A 96 -3.34 0.99 -7.65
C GLY A 96 -2.74 1.32 -6.29
N TYR A 97 -2.44 2.59 -6.06
CA TYR A 97 -1.95 3.03 -4.76
C TYR A 97 -2.69 4.27 -4.25
N LEU A 98 -2.77 4.36 -2.93
CA LEU A 98 -3.44 5.42 -2.20
C LEU A 98 -2.48 6.04 -1.18
N LYS A 99 -2.91 7.19 -0.67
CA LYS A 99 -2.29 7.91 0.43
C LYS A 99 -3.29 8.02 1.57
N TYR A 100 -2.89 7.69 2.78
CA TYR A 100 -3.64 7.92 4.01
C TYR A 100 -2.92 8.98 4.84
N ASP A 101 -3.63 10.06 5.18
CA ASP A 101 -3.14 11.10 6.08
C ASP A 101 -3.61 10.80 7.53
N PRO A 102 -2.71 10.43 8.45
CA PRO A 102 -3.09 10.11 9.83
C PRO A 102 -3.62 11.29 10.65
N HIS A 103 -3.38 12.53 10.22
CA HIS A 103 -3.83 13.73 10.95
C HIS A 103 -5.31 14.02 10.67
N SER A 104 -5.70 13.92 9.40
CA SER A 104 -7.09 14.15 8.96
C SER A 104 -7.93 12.86 8.93
N ASN A 105 -7.28 11.69 8.97
CA ASN A 105 -7.87 10.37 8.70
C ASN A 105 -8.45 10.26 7.29
N GLU A 106 -7.94 11.03 6.34
CA GLU A 106 -8.39 11.00 4.95
C GLU A 106 -7.62 9.98 4.12
N VAL A 107 -8.34 9.31 3.23
CA VAL A 107 -7.78 8.40 2.21
C VAL A 107 -7.96 9.05 0.85
N THR A 108 -6.86 9.28 0.17
CA THR A 108 -6.81 9.83 -1.19
C THR A 108 -6.27 8.78 -2.15
N ILE A 109 -7.03 8.50 -3.21
CA ILE A 109 -6.59 7.58 -4.25
C ILE A 109 -5.67 8.33 -5.20
N MET A 110 -4.41 7.92 -5.24
CA MET A 110 -3.38 8.61 -6.00
C MET A 110 -3.36 8.14 -7.46
N TYR A 111 -3.54 6.83 -7.68
CA TYR A 111 -3.59 6.23 -9.01
C TYR A 111 -4.43 4.95 -9.03
N ARG A 112 -5.05 4.65 -10.17
CA ARG A 112 -5.84 3.44 -10.45
C ARG A 112 -5.43 2.86 -11.80
N GLY A 113 -5.76 1.59 -12.04
CA GLY A 113 -5.43 0.93 -13.31
C GLY A 113 -4.14 0.14 -13.25
N LEU A 114 -3.64 -0.17 -12.05
CA LEU A 114 -2.47 -1.03 -11.90
C LEU A 114 -2.90 -2.50 -11.86
N ALA A 115 -2.11 -3.34 -12.51
CA ALA A 115 -2.32 -4.77 -12.62
C ALA A 115 -1.58 -5.47 -11.47
N PHE A 116 -2.31 -5.67 -10.37
CA PHE A 116 -1.82 -6.30 -9.14
C PHE A 116 -0.56 -5.59 -8.57
N PRO A 117 -0.70 -4.30 -8.17
CA PRO A 117 0.38 -3.60 -7.49
C PRO A 117 0.65 -4.25 -6.13
N ASN A 118 1.93 -4.47 -5.87
CA ASN A 118 2.39 -5.26 -4.76
C ASN A 118 3.20 -4.38 -3.79
N GLY A 119 4.47 -4.13 -4.06
CA GLY A 119 5.29 -3.21 -3.28
C GLY A 119 5.14 -1.72 -3.62
N VAL A 120 5.45 -0.87 -2.63
CA VAL A 120 5.58 0.59 -2.76
C VAL A 120 6.88 1.04 -2.10
N ALA A 121 7.66 1.91 -2.77
CA ALA A 121 8.90 2.47 -2.25
C ALA A 121 8.99 3.99 -2.55
N LEU A 122 9.27 4.83 -1.55
CA LEU A 122 9.50 6.27 -1.69
C LEU A 122 11.00 6.52 -1.80
N ILE A 123 11.38 7.42 -2.71
CA ILE A 123 12.74 7.94 -2.70
C ILE A 123 12.92 8.96 -1.57
N LYS A 124 14.13 9.02 -1.00
CA LYS A 124 14.50 9.92 0.10
C LYS A 124 14.25 11.39 -0.17
N ASP A 125 14.48 11.85 -1.40
CA ASP A 125 14.27 13.26 -1.78
C ASP A 125 12.80 13.59 -2.08
N LYS A 126 11.91 12.59 -2.02
CA LYS A 126 10.45 12.69 -2.20
C LYS A 126 10.02 13.21 -3.56
N THR A 127 10.89 13.12 -4.55
CA THR A 127 10.54 13.53 -5.91
C THR A 127 9.59 12.52 -6.55
N PHE A 128 9.73 11.24 -6.24
CA PHE A 128 8.90 10.18 -6.78
C PHE A 128 8.64 9.01 -5.82
N LEU A 129 7.69 8.18 -6.21
CA LEU A 129 7.35 6.91 -5.58
C LEU A 129 7.42 5.82 -6.64
N LEU A 130 7.87 4.64 -6.25
CA LEU A 130 7.88 3.43 -7.07
C LEU A 130 6.75 2.50 -6.65
N VAL A 131 6.13 1.85 -7.62
CA VAL A 131 5.20 0.72 -7.38
C VAL A 131 5.68 -0.47 -8.20
N ALA A 132 5.79 -1.62 -7.55
CA ALA A 132 6.02 -2.89 -8.21
C ALA A 132 4.68 -3.47 -8.69
N GLU A 133 4.54 -3.71 -9.98
CA GLU A 133 3.37 -4.38 -10.55
C GLU A 133 3.71 -5.83 -10.91
N SER A 134 3.04 -6.78 -10.25
CA SER A 134 3.34 -8.20 -10.38
C SER A 134 3.02 -8.75 -11.78
N ILE A 135 1.82 -8.47 -12.30
CA ILE A 135 1.34 -9.04 -13.58
C ILE A 135 2.19 -8.60 -14.79
N PRO A 136 2.43 -7.28 -15.02
CA PRO A 136 3.28 -6.81 -16.10
C PRO A 136 4.79 -6.93 -15.82
N MET A 137 5.17 -7.47 -14.66
CA MET A 137 6.56 -7.69 -14.24
C MET A 137 7.44 -6.44 -14.35
N ARG A 138 6.95 -5.31 -13.84
CA ARG A 138 7.65 -4.03 -13.98
C ARG A 138 7.57 -3.20 -12.71
N VAL A 139 8.47 -2.24 -12.62
CA VAL A 139 8.43 -1.16 -11.62
C VAL A 139 8.07 0.13 -12.35
N LEU A 140 7.09 0.84 -11.82
CA LEU A 140 6.62 2.12 -12.32
C LEU A 140 7.04 3.25 -11.38
N ARG A 141 7.39 4.40 -11.96
CA ARG A 141 7.71 5.63 -11.25
C ARG A 141 6.56 6.64 -11.36
N PHE A 142 6.17 7.19 -10.21
CA PHE A 142 5.15 8.24 -10.05
C PHE A 142 5.79 9.48 -9.44
N TRP A 143 5.75 10.62 -10.13
CA TRP A 143 6.24 11.89 -9.61
C TRP A 143 5.26 12.47 -8.59
N LEU A 144 5.72 12.84 -7.40
CA LEU A 144 4.87 13.32 -6.30
C LEU A 144 4.56 14.83 -6.36
N HIS A 145 5.42 15.60 -7.04
CA HIS A 145 5.25 17.06 -7.18
C HIS A 145 4.33 17.48 -8.34
N ASP A 146 3.90 16.54 -9.18
CA ASP A 146 2.93 16.84 -10.23
C ASP A 146 1.53 16.72 -9.63
N HIS A 147 0.93 17.86 -9.26
CA HIS A 147 -0.42 17.94 -8.68
C HIS A 147 -1.54 17.48 -9.64
N ARG A 148 -1.19 17.03 -10.84
CA ARG A 148 -2.13 16.37 -11.75
C ARG A 148 -2.26 14.92 -11.34
N ALA A 149 -3.26 14.66 -10.49
CA ALA A 149 -3.82 13.31 -10.40
C ALA A 149 -4.01 12.77 -11.82
N MET A 150 -3.56 11.54 -12.06
CA MET A 150 -3.71 10.79 -13.34
C MET A 150 -2.67 11.03 -14.44
N CYS A 151 -1.54 11.73 -14.20
CA CYS A 151 -0.42 11.64 -15.15
C CYS A 151 0.04 10.16 -15.29
N PRO A 152 0.27 9.67 -16.52
CA PRO A 152 0.70 8.29 -16.71
C PRO A 152 2.06 8.07 -16.03
N PRO A 153 2.23 6.95 -15.31
CA PRO A 153 3.51 6.62 -14.70
C PRO A 153 4.56 6.37 -15.77
N GLN A 154 5.81 6.58 -15.39
CA GLN A 154 6.95 6.26 -16.25
C GLN A 154 7.46 4.86 -15.92
N PRO A 155 7.78 4.02 -16.93
CA PRO A 155 8.52 2.79 -16.69
C PRO A 155 9.85 3.11 -16.00
N PHE A 156 10.10 2.44 -14.87
CA PHE A 156 11.36 2.55 -14.14
C PHE A 156 12.27 1.36 -14.43
N ALA A 157 11.71 0.15 -14.36
CA ALA A 157 12.43 -1.08 -14.70
C ALA A 157 11.46 -2.14 -15.23
N GLN A 158 11.91 -2.93 -16.20
CA GLN A 158 11.28 -4.19 -16.60
C GLN A 158 12.01 -5.33 -15.91
N LEU A 159 11.28 -6.26 -15.30
CA LEU A 159 11.83 -7.37 -14.54
C LEU A 159 11.63 -8.68 -15.29
N GLN A 160 12.49 -9.65 -15.00
CA GLN A 160 12.45 -11.00 -15.58
C GLN A 160 11.61 -11.99 -14.75
N LYS A 161 11.22 -11.58 -13.53
CA LYS A 161 10.40 -12.35 -12.60
C LYS A 161 9.26 -11.46 -12.10
N ILE A 162 8.21 -12.11 -11.59
CA ILE A 162 7.07 -11.45 -10.95
C ILE A 162 7.57 -10.75 -9.68
N PRO A 163 7.53 -9.41 -9.61
CA PRO A 163 7.93 -8.72 -8.40
C PRO A 163 6.88 -8.84 -7.31
N ASP A 164 7.37 -8.91 -6.07
CA ASP A 164 6.57 -8.78 -4.87
C ASP A 164 6.76 -7.37 -4.26
N ASN A 165 7.28 -7.27 -3.03
CA ASN A 165 7.61 -5.98 -2.43
C ASN A 165 8.85 -5.32 -3.02
N ILE A 166 8.90 -3.99 -2.88
CA ILE A 166 10.04 -3.14 -3.21
C ILE A 166 10.36 -2.28 -1.98
N GLU A 167 11.63 -2.20 -1.61
CA GLU A 167 12.11 -1.44 -0.46
C GLU A 167 13.30 -0.58 -0.85
N ALA A 168 13.35 0.65 -0.34
CA ALA A 168 14.49 1.55 -0.52
C ALA A 168 15.48 1.41 0.65
N ASP A 169 16.77 1.38 0.35
CA ASP A 169 17.80 1.33 1.38
C ASP A 169 18.32 2.72 1.78
N SER A 170 19.25 2.75 2.74
CA SER A 170 19.84 3.99 3.23
C SER A 170 20.72 4.71 2.20
N LYS A 171 21.09 4.08 1.08
CA LYS A 171 21.86 4.69 -0.01
C LYS A 171 20.96 5.19 -1.14
N GLY A 172 19.67 4.86 -1.10
CA GLY A 172 18.72 5.16 -2.17
C GLY A 172 18.70 4.11 -3.27
N GLU A 173 19.24 2.91 -3.00
CA GLU A 173 19.10 1.74 -3.87
C GLU A 173 17.77 1.04 -3.56
N PHE A 174 17.21 0.33 -4.53
CA PHE A 174 15.93 -0.35 -4.38
C PHE A 174 16.12 -1.87 -4.50
N TRP A 175 15.48 -2.60 -3.59
CA TRP A 175 15.48 -4.05 -3.52
C TRP A 175 14.08 -4.55 -3.85
N VAL A 176 13.97 -5.44 -4.82
CA VAL A 176 12.70 -6.05 -5.24
C VAL A 176 12.77 -7.54 -4.96
N ALA A 177 11.75 -8.08 -4.29
CA ALA A 177 11.59 -9.50 -4.03
C ALA A 177 11.04 -10.26 -5.24
#